data_AF-A0A8T9T5V2-F1
#
_entry.id   AF-A0A8T9T5V2-F1
#
_cell.length_a   1.000
_cell.length_b   1.000
_cell.length_c   1.000
_cell.angle_alpha   90.00
_cell.angle_beta   90.00
_cell.angle_gamma   90.00
#
_symmetry.space_group_name_H-M   'P 1'
#
loop_
_entity.id
_entity.type
_entity.pdbx_description
1 polymer ?
#
loop_
_entity_poly.entity_id
_entity_poly.type
_entity_poly.pdbx_seq_one_letter_code
_entity_poly.pdbx_strand_id
1 'polypeptide(L)'
;MVAWYATRDAVLAHANLFKAIALGTLAQYFEQAPVNSDRSGQATFVPRAQLLAEAIRLLNEAQQLITTTAPSAEFTTKVTASTLDLANTINAHRARYNLAAGNYAEAAAAAAVVNLSSRSTFQYNPQNPNPIYQSIVLGRNFRPRNLFGVPAALVNRRDARLCFYLTNPTDVVSDPVLGRDTLRSVAGSFTTQSTAIPVYLPDEMRLIQAEAIVRQNGDLAQAVTLINAVRTQASSADAFGVGASLPAYAGAVTADALLAEIYRQRAAELFMTGLRLPDSRRLSRPIPLALLVERTRNFYPYPQQERLTNPNVPTDPAI
;
A
#
# COMPACT_ATOMS: atom_id res chain seq x y z
N MET A 1 38.13 -8.07 4.91
CA MET A 1 37.46 -8.64 3.72
C MET A 1 35.94 -8.82 3.91
N VAL A 2 35.45 -9.17 5.11
CA VAL A 2 34.01 -9.43 5.39
C VAL A 2 33.10 -8.18 5.30
N ALA A 3 33.56 -7.00 5.70
CA ALA A 3 32.72 -5.79 5.73
C ALA A 3 32.30 -5.28 4.33
N TRP A 4 33.16 -5.44 3.31
CA TRP A 4 32.85 -5.00 1.94
C TRP A 4 31.73 -5.85 1.31
N TYR A 5 31.76 -7.17 1.53
CA TYR A 5 30.69 -8.07 1.09
C TYR A 5 29.35 -7.72 1.76
N ALA A 6 29.36 -7.39 3.06
CA ALA A 6 28.16 -6.98 3.78
C ALA A 6 27.54 -5.68 3.25
N THR A 7 28.36 -4.65 2.99
CA THR A 7 27.87 -3.40 2.37
C THR A 7 27.32 -3.67 0.97
N ARG A 8 28.05 -4.43 0.14
CA ARG A 8 27.63 -4.78 -1.23
C ARG A 8 26.29 -5.52 -1.25
N ASP A 9 26.14 -6.57 -0.45
CA ASP A 9 24.93 -7.42 -0.44
C ASP A 9 23.71 -6.64 0.06
N ALA A 10 23.88 -5.78 1.05
CA ALA A 10 22.82 -4.89 1.53
C ALA A 10 22.40 -3.86 0.47
N VAL A 11 23.35 -3.30 -0.30
CA VAL A 11 23.05 -2.40 -1.42
C VAL A 11 22.28 -3.13 -2.53
N LEU A 12 22.66 -4.36 -2.86
CA LEU A 12 21.93 -5.19 -3.84
C LEU A 12 20.52 -5.52 -3.36
N ALA A 13 20.36 -5.91 -2.09
CA ALA A 13 19.05 -6.16 -1.50
C ALA A 13 18.16 -4.90 -1.51
N HIS A 14 18.74 -3.74 -1.22
CA HIS A 14 18.06 -2.45 -1.32
C HIS A 14 17.63 -2.12 -2.75
N ALA A 15 18.50 -2.34 -3.74
CA ALA A 15 18.15 -2.15 -5.15
C ALA A 15 17.01 -3.09 -5.60
N ASN A 16 17.08 -4.36 -5.20
CA ASN A 16 16.04 -5.35 -5.47
C ASN A 16 14.69 -4.94 -4.84
N LEU A 17 14.70 -4.45 -3.59
CA LEU A 17 13.51 -3.91 -2.93
C LEU A 17 12.87 -2.79 -3.76
N PHE A 18 13.63 -1.77 -4.16
CA PHE A 18 13.06 -0.64 -4.89
C PHE A 18 12.62 -0.99 -6.31
N LYS A 19 13.32 -1.90 -7.00
CA LYS A 19 12.84 -2.46 -8.28
C LYS A 19 11.52 -3.23 -8.08
N ALA A 20 11.42 -4.04 -7.04
CA ALA A 20 10.18 -4.74 -6.71
C ALA A 20 9.03 -3.78 -6.39
N ILE A 21 9.31 -2.68 -5.68
CA ILE A 21 8.32 -1.62 -5.41
C ILE A 21 7.82 -0.99 -6.71
N ALA A 22 8.73 -0.68 -7.65
CA ALA A 22 8.35 -0.12 -8.95
C ALA A 22 7.45 -1.09 -9.75
N LEU A 23 7.87 -2.35 -9.90
CA LEU A 23 7.11 -3.38 -10.60
C LEU A 23 5.75 -3.67 -9.93
N GLY A 24 5.75 -3.78 -8.60
CA GLY A 24 4.54 -3.98 -7.83
C GLY A 24 3.59 -2.78 -7.92
N THR A 25 4.10 -1.55 -8.06
CA THR A 25 3.29 -0.35 -8.31
C THR A 25 2.67 -0.40 -9.70
N LEU A 26 3.44 -0.71 -10.74
CA LEU A 26 2.91 -0.89 -12.09
C LEU A 26 1.80 -1.97 -12.12
N ALA A 27 2.02 -3.10 -11.45
CA ALA A 27 1.03 -4.17 -11.32
C ALA A 27 -0.24 -3.77 -10.55
N GLN A 28 -0.22 -2.71 -9.74
CA GLN A 28 -1.44 -2.20 -9.10
C GLN A 28 -2.32 -1.44 -10.08
N TYR A 29 -1.72 -0.78 -11.07
CA TYR A 29 -2.41 0.23 -11.87
C TYR A 29 -2.65 -0.18 -13.33
N PHE A 30 -1.84 -1.09 -13.88
CA PHE A 30 -1.93 -1.53 -15.27
C PHE A 30 -2.13 -3.05 -15.38
N GLU A 31 -2.81 -3.49 -16.45
CA GLU A 31 -3.00 -4.92 -16.75
C GLU A 31 -1.71 -5.59 -17.22
N GLN A 32 -0.86 -4.81 -17.86
CA GLN A 32 0.47 -5.21 -18.33
C GLN A 32 1.44 -4.03 -18.20
N ALA A 33 2.72 -4.31 -18.02
CA ALA A 33 3.78 -3.31 -18.04
C ALA A 33 5.12 -3.98 -18.41
N PRO A 34 6.16 -3.22 -18.77
CA PRO A 34 7.49 -3.77 -18.96
C PRO A 34 8.16 -4.15 -17.62
N VAL A 35 8.90 -5.26 -17.62
CA VAL A 35 9.76 -5.64 -16.48
C VAL A 35 11.05 -4.81 -16.45
N ASN A 36 11.58 -4.50 -17.63
CA ASN A 36 12.82 -3.77 -17.80
C ASN A 36 12.59 -2.59 -18.75
N SER A 37 13.32 -1.50 -18.51
CA SER A 37 13.38 -0.39 -19.45
C SER A 37 14.15 -0.80 -20.71
N ASP A 38 13.72 -0.31 -21.87
CA ASP A 38 14.42 -0.46 -23.14
C ASP A 38 14.76 0.93 -23.70
N ARG A 39 16.06 1.19 -23.90
CA ARG A 39 16.55 2.48 -24.42
C ARG A 39 16.17 2.72 -25.88
N SER A 40 15.82 1.67 -26.63
CA SER A 40 15.33 1.78 -28.00
C SER A 40 13.85 2.18 -28.08
N GLY A 41 13.15 2.27 -26.94
CA GLY A 41 11.72 2.55 -26.88
C GLY A 41 10.83 1.36 -27.27
N GLN A 42 11.40 0.15 -27.35
CA GLN A 42 10.71 -1.07 -27.79
C GLN A 42 10.44 -2.05 -26.64
N ALA A 43 10.29 -1.54 -25.41
CA ALA A 43 10.11 -2.39 -24.23
C ALA A 43 8.85 -3.26 -24.39
N THR A 44 9.01 -4.58 -24.22
CA THR A 44 7.89 -5.53 -24.27
C THR A 44 7.09 -5.49 -22.97
N PHE A 45 5.76 -5.58 -23.10
CA PHE A 45 4.84 -5.61 -21.97
C PHE A 45 4.55 -7.05 -21.57
N VAL A 46 4.50 -7.30 -20.26
CA VAL A 46 4.10 -8.59 -19.72
C VAL A 46 2.86 -8.46 -18.84
N PRO A 47 2.03 -9.51 -18.73
CA PRO A 47 0.87 -9.50 -17.85
C PRO A 47 1.21 -9.18 -16.40
N ARG A 48 0.26 -8.57 -15.70
CA ARG A 48 0.32 -8.25 -14.26
C ARG A 48 0.84 -9.41 -13.39
N ALA A 49 0.42 -10.64 -13.68
CA ALA A 49 0.86 -11.80 -12.93
C ALA A 49 2.38 -12.01 -13.01
N GLN A 50 2.99 -11.77 -14.17
CA GLN A 50 4.44 -11.87 -14.34
C GLN A 50 5.19 -10.72 -13.66
N LEU A 51 4.64 -9.50 -13.66
CA LEU A 51 5.19 -8.37 -12.90
C LEU A 51 5.26 -8.68 -11.40
N LEU A 52 4.18 -9.23 -10.85
CA LEU A 52 4.12 -9.63 -9.44
C LEU A 52 5.10 -10.78 -9.15
N ALA A 53 5.17 -11.78 -10.03
CA ALA A 53 6.12 -12.87 -9.88
C ALA A 53 7.57 -12.37 -9.83
N GLU A 54 7.95 -11.43 -10.70
CA GLU A 54 9.29 -10.85 -10.70
C GLU A 54 9.53 -9.97 -9.46
N ALA A 55 8.55 -9.17 -9.04
CA ALA A 55 8.66 -8.40 -7.80
C ALA A 55 8.89 -9.32 -6.58
N ILE A 56 8.15 -10.44 -6.49
CA ILE A 56 8.32 -11.43 -5.43
C ILE A 56 9.69 -12.11 -5.52
N ARG A 57 10.15 -12.46 -6.73
CA ARG A 57 11.48 -13.06 -6.95
C ARG A 57 12.59 -12.14 -6.42
N LEU A 58 12.55 -10.86 -6.80
CA LEU A 58 13.52 -9.84 -6.35
C LEU A 58 13.51 -9.67 -4.83
N LEU A 59 12.34 -9.69 -4.20
CA LEU A 59 12.23 -9.59 -2.74
C LEU A 59 12.73 -10.83 -2.01
N ASN A 60 12.50 -12.02 -2.56
CA ASN A 60 13.06 -13.26 -2.01
C ASN A 60 14.59 -13.27 -2.12
N GLU A 61 15.13 -12.81 -3.25
CA GLU A 61 16.57 -12.63 -3.43
C GLU A 61 17.15 -11.60 -2.44
N ALA A 62 16.47 -10.47 -2.27
CA ALA A 62 16.84 -9.45 -1.29
C ALA A 62 16.87 -10.01 0.15
N GLN A 63 15.84 -10.78 0.53
CA GLN A 63 15.76 -11.44 1.83
C GLN A 63 16.91 -12.45 2.02
N GLN A 64 17.22 -13.23 0.97
CA GLN A 64 18.32 -14.21 1.01
C GLN A 64 19.68 -13.52 1.19
N LEU A 65 19.91 -12.40 0.49
CA LEU A 65 21.16 -11.64 0.62
C LEU A 65 21.37 -11.15 2.05
N ILE A 66 20.36 -10.52 2.67
CA ILE A 66 20.51 -9.93 4.01
C ILE A 66 20.49 -10.97 5.15
N THR A 67 19.99 -12.18 4.88
CA THR A 67 20.03 -13.29 5.85
C THR A 67 21.35 -14.05 5.77
N THR A 68 21.92 -14.17 4.57
CA THR A 68 23.26 -14.76 4.37
C THR A 68 24.34 -13.83 4.89
N THR A 69 24.22 -12.53 4.61
CA THR A 69 25.15 -11.50 5.02
C THR A 69 24.40 -10.35 5.66
N ALA A 70 24.50 -10.21 6.99
CA ALA A 70 23.81 -9.14 7.71
C ALA A 70 24.25 -7.75 7.20
N PRO A 71 23.32 -6.78 7.05
CA PRO A 71 23.67 -5.42 6.63
C PRO A 71 24.72 -4.78 7.53
N SER A 72 25.71 -4.12 6.91
CA SER A 72 26.79 -3.46 7.63
C SER A 72 26.34 -2.15 8.30
N ALA A 73 27.05 -1.72 9.34
CA ALA A 73 26.81 -0.40 9.96
C ALA A 73 27.01 0.76 8.97
N GLU A 74 27.95 0.63 8.04
CA GLU A 74 28.16 1.61 6.97
C GLU A 74 26.91 1.74 6.08
N PHE A 75 26.34 0.61 5.63
CA PHE A 75 25.09 0.63 4.87
C PHE A 75 23.95 1.28 5.67
N THR A 76 23.76 0.87 6.91
CA THR A 76 22.67 1.40 7.75
C THR A 76 22.79 2.91 7.95
N THR A 77 24.00 3.41 8.19
CA THR A 77 24.24 4.84 8.45
C THR A 77 24.28 5.70 7.20
N LYS A 78 24.87 5.21 6.10
CA LYS A 78 25.10 6.01 4.88
C LYS A 78 24.02 5.86 3.83
N VAL A 79 23.35 4.70 3.76
CA VAL A 79 22.33 4.43 2.72
C VAL A 79 20.93 4.61 3.27
N THR A 80 20.59 3.92 4.36
CA THR A 80 19.22 4.00 4.93
C THR A 80 19.03 5.12 5.95
N ALA A 81 20.14 5.73 6.41
CA ALA A 81 20.17 6.72 7.49
C ALA A 81 19.43 6.27 8.77
N SER A 82 19.34 4.96 9.02
CA SER A 82 18.52 4.36 10.09
C SER A 82 17.03 4.70 10.05
N THR A 83 16.52 5.20 8.92
CA THR A 83 15.10 5.56 8.72
C THR A 83 14.29 4.50 7.96
N LEU A 84 14.98 3.47 7.49
CA LEU A 84 14.42 2.33 6.79
C LEU A 84 15.03 1.05 7.37
N ASP A 85 14.18 0.22 7.95
CA ASP A 85 14.52 -1.13 8.38
C ASP A 85 14.37 -2.06 7.18
N LEU A 86 15.51 -2.45 6.60
CA LEU A 86 15.54 -3.17 5.33
C LEU A 86 14.84 -4.53 5.42
N ALA A 87 15.06 -5.28 6.51
CA ALA A 87 14.48 -6.60 6.68
C ALA A 87 12.96 -6.54 6.84
N ASN A 88 12.47 -5.64 7.69
CA ASN A 88 11.03 -5.46 7.88
C ASN A 88 10.35 -4.90 6.63
N THR A 89 11.01 -3.98 5.91
CA THR A 89 10.48 -3.43 4.66
C THR A 89 10.38 -4.49 3.55
N ILE A 90 11.39 -5.37 3.42
CA ILE A 90 11.35 -6.49 2.48
C ILE A 90 10.19 -7.42 2.82
N ASN A 91 10.05 -7.84 4.07
CA ASN A 91 8.98 -8.76 4.47
C ASN A 91 7.58 -8.14 4.33
N ALA A 92 7.42 -6.85 4.63
CA ALA A 92 6.16 -6.15 4.38
C ALA A 92 5.77 -6.14 2.89
N HIS A 93 6.72 -5.95 1.99
CA HIS A 93 6.47 -6.01 0.55
C HIS A 93 6.27 -7.44 0.04
N ARG A 94 6.98 -8.43 0.59
CA ARG A 94 6.73 -9.85 0.32
C ARG A 94 5.31 -10.21 0.69
N ALA A 95 4.84 -9.80 1.87
CA ALA A 95 3.47 -10.02 2.31
C ALA A 95 2.46 -9.38 1.35
N ARG A 96 2.66 -8.10 1.00
CA ARG A 96 1.78 -7.32 0.12
C ARG A 96 1.66 -7.95 -1.28
N TYR A 97 2.78 -8.29 -1.91
CA TYR A 97 2.76 -8.79 -3.29
C TYR A 97 2.36 -10.26 -3.40
N ASN A 98 2.67 -11.10 -2.41
CA ASN A 98 2.11 -12.45 -2.35
C ASN A 98 0.58 -12.39 -2.18
N LEU A 99 0.04 -11.51 -1.31
CA LEU A 99 -1.41 -11.33 -1.19
C LEU A 99 -2.03 -10.89 -2.53
N ALA A 100 -1.38 -9.94 -3.22
CA ALA A 100 -1.84 -9.44 -4.52
C ALA A 100 -1.75 -10.46 -5.67
N ALA A 101 -0.91 -11.49 -5.51
CA ALA A 101 -0.75 -12.61 -6.44
C ALA A 101 -1.64 -13.82 -6.10
N GLY A 102 -2.29 -13.84 -4.92
CA GLY A 102 -3.08 -14.98 -4.45
C GLY A 102 -2.29 -16.05 -3.69
N ASN A 103 -1.02 -15.78 -3.38
CA ASN A 103 -0.14 -16.67 -2.62
C ASN A 103 -0.38 -16.46 -1.12
N TYR A 104 -1.52 -16.91 -0.62
CA TYR A 104 -2.00 -16.55 0.72
C TYR A 104 -1.12 -17.09 1.86
N ALA A 105 -0.59 -18.30 1.74
CA ALA A 105 0.29 -18.89 2.75
C ALA A 105 1.59 -18.09 2.89
N GLU A 106 2.23 -17.78 1.77
CA GLU A 106 3.46 -16.97 1.70
C GLU A 106 3.22 -15.54 2.18
N ALA A 107 2.06 -14.97 1.87
CA ALA A 107 1.67 -13.65 2.34
C ALA A 107 1.56 -13.61 3.87
N ALA A 108 0.88 -14.59 4.46
CA ALA A 108 0.74 -14.70 5.91
C ALA A 108 2.09 -14.93 6.61
N ALA A 109 2.93 -15.82 6.07
CA ALA A 109 4.26 -16.10 6.63
C ALA A 109 5.17 -14.87 6.60
N ALA A 110 5.19 -14.12 5.49
CA ALA A 110 5.98 -12.90 5.39
C ALA A 110 5.46 -11.79 6.33
N ALA A 111 4.14 -11.66 6.49
CA ALA A 111 3.55 -10.67 7.40
C ALA A 111 3.83 -10.98 8.88
N ALA A 112 3.84 -12.26 9.26
CA ALA A 112 4.03 -12.69 10.65
C ALA A 112 5.44 -12.38 11.20
N VAL A 113 6.45 -12.27 10.34
CA VAL A 113 7.83 -11.97 10.75
C VAL A 113 8.16 -10.48 10.79
N VAL A 114 7.23 -9.60 10.41
CA VAL A 114 7.43 -8.15 10.50
C VAL A 114 7.27 -7.69 11.95
N ASN A 115 8.28 -7.01 12.47
CA ASN A 115 8.20 -6.32 13.75
C ASN A 115 7.26 -5.11 13.65
N LEU A 116 6.10 -5.21 14.30
CA LEU A 116 5.04 -4.20 14.27
C LEU A 116 5.41 -2.88 14.97
N SER A 117 6.51 -2.83 15.72
CA SER A 117 7.06 -1.59 16.28
C SER A 117 8.14 -0.96 15.39
N SER A 118 8.59 -1.65 14.33
CA SER A 118 9.58 -1.12 13.39
C SER A 118 8.96 0.00 12.55
N ARG A 119 9.76 1.01 12.24
CA ARG A 119 9.37 2.16 11.42
C ARG A 119 10.27 2.23 10.22
N SER A 120 9.66 2.32 9.04
CA SER A 120 10.36 2.59 7.78
C SER A 120 9.65 3.70 7.04
N THR A 121 10.41 4.70 6.60
CA THR A 121 9.84 5.94 6.06
C THR A 121 10.62 6.44 4.85
N PHE A 122 9.90 7.00 3.89
CA PHE A 122 10.47 7.91 2.90
C PHE A 122 10.70 9.27 3.54
N GLN A 123 11.94 9.74 3.47
CA GLN A 123 12.40 10.99 4.06
C GLN A 123 12.36 12.13 3.03
N TYR A 124 11.99 13.32 3.49
CA TYR A 124 11.84 14.51 2.65
C TYR A 124 12.50 15.73 3.28
N ASN A 125 12.91 16.68 2.45
CA ASN A 125 13.55 17.93 2.85
C ASN A 125 13.20 19.03 1.83
N PRO A 126 13.63 20.29 2.01
CA PRO A 126 13.30 21.36 1.06
C PRO A 126 13.77 21.12 -0.38
N GLN A 127 14.82 20.31 -0.60
CA GLN A 127 15.35 19.97 -1.92
C GLN A 127 14.63 18.77 -2.57
N ASN A 128 14.13 17.85 -1.76
CA ASN A 128 13.28 16.72 -2.17
C ASN A 128 12.02 16.73 -1.30
N PRO A 129 11.06 17.63 -1.58
CA PRO A 129 9.92 17.84 -0.71
C PRO A 129 8.91 16.69 -0.81
N ASN A 130 8.13 16.52 0.25
CA ASN A 130 7.03 15.58 0.30
C ASN A 130 6.07 15.82 -0.89
N PRO A 131 5.93 14.84 -1.81
CA PRO A 131 5.22 15.06 -3.08
C PRO A 131 3.70 15.20 -2.88
N ILE A 132 3.17 14.62 -1.80
CA ILE A 132 1.75 14.73 -1.45
C ILE A 132 1.45 16.13 -0.91
N TYR A 133 2.30 16.66 -0.03
CA TYR A 133 2.21 18.05 0.42
C TYR A 133 2.28 19.03 -0.76
N GLN A 134 3.24 18.83 -1.66
CA GLN A 134 3.39 19.65 -2.86
C GLN A 134 2.11 19.65 -3.72
N SER A 135 1.51 18.47 -3.94
CA SER A 135 0.34 18.34 -4.82
C SER A 135 -0.97 18.82 -4.18
N ILE A 136 -1.19 18.52 -2.90
CA ILE A 136 -2.46 18.74 -2.21
C ILE A 136 -2.49 20.07 -1.46
N VAL A 137 -1.40 20.43 -0.76
CA VAL A 137 -1.38 21.62 0.10
C VAL A 137 -0.90 22.85 -0.65
N LEU A 138 0.23 22.75 -1.37
CA LEU A 138 0.78 23.88 -2.14
C LEU A 138 0.06 24.05 -3.47
N GLY A 139 0.04 23.01 -4.31
CA GLY A 139 -0.56 23.05 -5.64
C GLY A 139 -2.09 23.09 -5.61
N ARG A 140 -2.71 22.59 -4.53
CA ARG A 140 -4.19 22.47 -4.40
C ARG A 140 -4.83 21.74 -5.58
N ASN A 141 -4.08 20.82 -6.21
CA ASN A 141 -4.52 20.09 -7.39
C ASN A 141 -5.68 19.13 -7.05
N PHE A 142 -5.64 18.57 -5.84
CA PHE A 142 -6.60 17.57 -5.36
C PHE A 142 -6.90 17.79 -3.89
N ARG A 143 -8.05 17.28 -3.43
CA ARG A 143 -8.42 17.25 -2.02
C ARG A 143 -8.97 15.89 -1.61
N PRO A 144 -8.66 15.41 -0.39
CA PRO A 144 -9.23 14.16 0.08
C PRO A 144 -10.74 14.31 0.29
N ARG A 145 -11.47 13.28 -0.12
CA ARG A 145 -12.88 13.11 0.24
C ARG A 145 -12.99 12.71 1.71
N ASN A 146 -14.10 13.06 2.34
CA ASN A 146 -14.42 12.63 3.69
C ASN A 146 -14.60 11.11 3.77
N LEU A 147 -14.60 10.55 4.99
CA LEU A 147 -14.85 9.12 5.24
C LEU A 147 -13.92 8.21 4.41
N PHE A 148 -12.63 8.58 4.34
CA PHE A 148 -11.60 7.85 3.58
C PHE A 148 -11.92 7.66 2.08
N GLY A 149 -12.86 8.45 1.52
CA GLY A 149 -13.30 8.32 0.14
C GLY A 149 -14.12 7.07 -0.17
N VAL A 150 -14.80 6.50 0.82
CA VAL A 150 -15.73 5.36 0.63
C VAL A 150 -17.17 5.69 1.04
N PRO A 151 -18.17 4.90 0.58
CA PRO A 151 -19.54 5.02 1.05
C PRO A 151 -19.64 5.00 2.58
N ALA A 152 -20.55 5.81 3.13
CA ALA A 152 -20.70 5.98 4.58
C ALA A 152 -20.99 4.67 5.33
N ALA A 153 -21.64 3.70 4.68
CA ALA A 153 -21.91 2.37 5.24
C ALA A 153 -20.62 1.54 5.50
N LEU A 154 -19.48 1.95 4.95
CA LEU A 154 -18.19 1.29 5.14
C LEU A 154 -17.31 1.95 6.21
N VAL A 155 -17.78 3.02 6.85
CA VAL A 155 -16.98 3.78 7.83
C VAL A 155 -17.73 3.91 9.15
N ASN A 156 -17.06 3.52 10.23
CA ASN A 156 -17.51 3.89 11.55
C ASN A 156 -17.11 5.35 11.82
N ARG A 157 -18.10 6.22 12.11
CA ARG A 157 -17.84 7.65 12.35
C ARG A 157 -17.01 7.93 13.60
N ARG A 158 -16.83 6.95 14.48
CA ARG A 158 -15.97 7.03 15.68
C ARG A 158 -14.56 6.50 15.43
N ASP A 159 -14.21 6.13 14.20
CA ASP A 159 -12.86 5.69 13.87
C ASP A 159 -11.86 6.84 14.05
N ALA A 160 -10.94 6.68 15.01
CA ALA A 160 -9.98 7.73 15.36
C ALA A 160 -9.02 8.07 14.21
N ARG A 161 -8.84 7.17 13.22
CA ARG A 161 -8.03 7.43 12.02
C ARG A 161 -8.63 8.52 11.13
N LEU A 162 -9.93 8.82 11.25
CA LEU A 162 -10.54 9.96 10.54
C LEU A 162 -9.84 11.26 10.93
N CYS A 163 -9.59 11.48 12.22
CA CYS A 163 -8.89 12.67 12.70
C CYS A 163 -7.38 12.61 12.50
N PHE A 164 -6.81 11.40 12.37
CA PHE A 164 -5.40 11.25 11.99
C PHE A 164 -5.15 11.75 10.55
N TYR A 165 -6.03 11.39 9.60
CA TYR A 165 -5.83 11.70 8.18
C TYR A 165 -6.51 12.98 7.69
N LEU A 166 -7.59 13.42 8.34
CA LEU A 166 -8.46 14.47 7.81
C LEU A 166 -8.70 15.59 8.84
N THR A 167 -8.61 16.83 8.38
CA THR A 167 -8.89 18.04 9.17
C THR A 167 -9.84 19.00 8.43
N ASN A 168 -10.14 20.14 9.05
CA ASN A 168 -10.95 21.22 8.48
C ASN A 168 -10.13 22.11 7.52
N PRO A 169 -10.78 22.94 6.68
CA PRO A 169 -12.23 23.07 6.47
C PRO A 169 -12.88 21.83 5.88
N THR A 170 -14.20 21.76 6.06
CA THR A 170 -15.07 20.78 5.46
C THR A 170 -15.91 21.50 4.41
N ASP A 171 -15.75 21.12 3.14
CA ASP A 171 -16.44 21.77 2.03
C ASP A 171 -17.38 20.80 1.35
N VAL A 172 -18.65 21.19 1.25
CA VAL A 172 -19.66 20.40 0.53
C VAL A 172 -19.65 20.84 -0.93
N VAL A 173 -19.35 19.90 -1.82
CA VAL A 173 -19.32 20.13 -3.26
C VAL A 173 -20.41 19.31 -3.93
N SER A 174 -20.96 19.82 -5.03
CA SER A 174 -21.89 19.06 -5.88
C SER A 174 -21.12 18.59 -7.11
N ASP A 175 -21.02 17.29 -7.29
CA ASP A 175 -20.40 16.65 -8.44
C ASP A 175 -21.50 16.03 -9.34
N PRO A 176 -21.47 16.25 -10.66
CA PRO A 176 -22.48 15.71 -11.58
C PRO A 176 -22.56 14.17 -11.61
N VAL A 177 -21.47 13.49 -11.25
CA VAL A 177 -21.31 12.03 -11.31
C VAL A 177 -21.47 11.39 -9.93
N LEU A 178 -20.96 12.02 -8.89
CA LEU A 178 -20.92 11.51 -7.51
C LEU A 178 -22.01 12.11 -6.61
N GLY A 179 -22.76 13.10 -7.09
CA GLY A 179 -23.75 13.83 -6.31
C GLY A 179 -23.12 14.78 -5.29
N ARG A 180 -23.78 14.99 -4.15
CA ARG A 180 -23.19 15.80 -3.07
C ARG A 180 -22.06 15.04 -2.38
N ASP A 181 -20.88 15.63 -2.37
CA ASP A 181 -19.70 15.09 -1.74
C ASP A 181 -19.12 16.07 -0.71
N THR A 182 -18.30 15.56 0.20
CA THR A 182 -17.67 16.38 1.24
C THR A 182 -16.16 16.24 1.14
N LEU A 183 -15.49 17.36 0.89
CA LEU A 183 -14.03 17.44 0.83
C LEU A 183 -13.47 17.90 2.17
N ARG A 184 -12.26 17.43 2.48
CA ARG A 184 -11.55 17.72 3.72
C ARG A 184 -10.16 18.26 3.42
N SER A 185 -9.48 18.75 4.45
CA SER A 185 -8.04 19.01 4.39
C SER A 185 -7.27 17.76 4.83
N VAL A 186 -6.04 17.62 4.34
CA VAL A 186 -5.16 16.51 4.72
C VAL A 186 -4.48 16.77 6.07
N ALA A 187 -4.26 15.71 6.84
CA ALA A 187 -3.50 15.70 8.10
C ALA A 187 -2.42 14.59 8.08
N GLY A 188 -1.87 14.22 9.24
CA GLY A 188 -0.87 13.14 9.36
C GLY A 188 0.44 13.43 8.61
N SER A 189 0.90 12.47 7.81
CA SER A 189 2.19 12.52 7.09
C SER A 189 2.26 13.49 5.90
N PHE A 190 1.29 14.39 5.75
CA PHE A 190 1.11 15.19 4.52
C PHE A 190 1.01 16.71 4.76
N THR A 191 1.26 17.17 5.99
CA THR A 191 1.00 18.55 6.43
C THR A 191 2.14 19.52 6.20
N THR A 192 3.36 19.04 5.97
CA THR A 192 4.53 19.89 5.70
C THR A 192 5.40 19.31 4.59
N GLN A 193 6.26 20.15 4.00
CA GLN A 193 7.17 19.75 2.93
C GLN A 193 8.22 18.70 3.35
N SER A 194 8.50 18.55 4.64
CA SER A 194 9.54 17.63 5.14
C SER A 194 8.98 16.48 5.98
N THR A 195 7.66 16.40 6.18
CA THR A 195 7.07 15.28 6.92
C THR A 195 7.31 13.97 6.18
N ALA A 196 7.90 13.00 6.85
CA ALA A 196 8.18 11.68 6.29
C ALA A 196 6.89 10.87 6.05
N ILE A 197 6.89 10.01 5.03
CA ILE A 197 5.77 9.13 4.68
C ILE A 197 6.14 7.68 5.01
N PRO A 198 5.31 6.91 5.74
CA PRO A 198 5.56 5.49 6.00
C PRO A 198 5.64 4.66 4.71
N VAL A 199 6.61 3.74 4.65
CA VAL A 199 6.80 2.81 3.53
C VAL A 199 5.78 1.65 3.61
N TYR A 200 5.42 1.26 4.82
CA TYR A 200 4.33 0.35 5.17
C TYR A 200 3.78 0.77 6.55
N LEU A 201 2.59 0.28 6.89
CA LEU A 201 2.00 0.46 8.22
C LEU A 201 1.94 -0.89 8.94
N PRO A 202 2.18 -0.94 10.26
CA PRO A 202 2.17 -2.21 11.01
C PRO A 202 0.87 -3.00 10.86
N ASP A 203 -0.27 -2.33 10.94
CA ASP A 203 -1.59 -2.99 10.85
C ASP A 203 -1.94 -3.48 9.44
N GLU A 204 -1.19 -3.06 8.42
CA GLU A 204 -1.23 -3.73 7.12
C GLU A 204 -0.92 -5.23 7.26
N MET A 205 0.06 -5.59 8.10
CA MET A 205 0.51 -6.97 8.26
C MET A 205 -0.55 -7.84 8.95
N ARG A 206 -1.23 -7.31 9.96
CA ARG A 206 -2.34 -8.01 10.62
C ARG A 206 -3.51 -8.22 9.65
N LEU A 207 -3.82 -7.21 8.83
CA LEU A 207 -4.88 -7.29 7.83
C LEU A 207 -4.53 -8.26 6.69
N ILE A 208 -3.27 -8.34 6.26
CA ILE A 208 -2.81 -9.35 5.30
C ILE A 208 -2.99 -10.76 5.86
N GLN A 209 -2.57 -10.99 7.12
CA GLN A 209 -2.74 -12.29 7.77
C GLN A 209 -4.21 -12.68 7.91
N ALA A 210 -5.06 -11.75 8.39
CA ALA A 210 -6.49 -11.99 8.53
C ALA A 210 -7.13 -12.36 7.18
N GLU A 211 -6.77 -11.64 6.11
CA GLU A 211 -7.29 -11.92 4.79
C GLU A 211 -6.81 -13.27 4.25
N ALA A 212 -5.53 -13.58 4.39
CA ALA A 212 -4.96 -14.84 3.96
C ALA A 212 -5.64 -16.03 4.66
N ILE A 213 -5.95 -15.91 5.95
CA ILE A 213 -6.69 -16.94 6.70
C ILE A 213 -8.09 -17.15 6.09
N VAL A 214 -8.84 -16.06 5.88
CA VAL A 214 -10.20 -16.15 5.33
C VAL A 214 -10.20 -16.73 3.91
N ARG A 215 -9.25 -16.31 3.06
CA ARG A 215 -9.13 -16.79 1.66
C ARG A 215 -8.73 -18.25 1.54
N GLN A 216 -8.06 -18.79 2.56
CA GLN A 216 -7.69 -20.19 2.63
C GLN A 216 -8.75 -21.06 3.32
N ASN A 217 -9.92 -20.51 3.67
CA ASN A 217 -10.93 -21.18 4.48
C ASN A 217 -10.35 -21.71 5.82
N GLY A 218 -9.44 -20.94 6.42
CA GLY A 218 -8.80 -21.27 7.70
C GLY A 218 -9.67 -20.90 8.91
N ASP A 219 -9.04 -20.80 10.08
CA ASP A 219 -9.73 -20.48 11.33
C ASP A 219 -10.25 -19.04 11.36
N LEU A 220 -11.56 -18.86 11.17
CA LEU A 220 -12.21 -17.56 11.18
C LEU A 220 -12.14 -16.87 12.56
N ALA A 221 -12.00 -17.61 13.66
CA ALA A 221 -11.80 -17.01 14.99
C ALA A 221 -10.41 -16.36 15.10
N GLN A 222 -9.39 -16.97 14.48
CA GLN A 222 -8.07 -16.37 14.37
C GLN A 222 -8.10 -15.09 13.51
N ALA A 223 -8.84 -15.10 12.40
CA ALA A 223 -9.04 -13.90 11.58
C ALA A 223 -9.74 -12.77 12.38
N VAL A 224 -10.76 -13.11 13.17
CA VAL A 224 -11.43 -12.14 14.07
C VAL A 224 -10.46 -11.58 15.11
N THR A 225 -9.57 -12.41 15.67
CA THR A 225 -8.53 -11.94 16.62
C THR A 225 -7.63 -10.89 15.98
N LEU A 226 -7.14 -11.13 14.76
CA LEU A 226 -6.30 -10.17 14.02
C LEU A 226 -7.06 -8.90 13.65
N ILE A 227 -8.31 -9.01 13.21
CA ILE A 227 -9.18 -7.86 12.93
C ILE A 227 -9.41 -7.04 14.22
N ASN A 228 -9.65 -7.70 15.34
CA ASN A 228 -9.85 -7.04 16.63
C ASN A 228 -8.59 -6.29 17.07
N ALA A 229 -7.41 -6.89 16.90
CA ALA A 229 -6.14 -6.21 17.21
C ALA A 229 -6.01 -4.87 16.48
N VAL A 230 -6.38 -4.81 15.20
CA VAL A 230 -6.39 -3.57 14.40
C VAL A 230 -7.48 -2.61 14.88
N ARG A 231 -8.71 -3.12 15.05
CA ARG A 231 -9.87 -2.28 15.42
C ARG A 231 -9.71 -1.61 16.78
N THR A 232 -9.18 -2.33 17.77
CA THR A 232 -9.11 -1.83 19.14
C THR A 232 -7.81 -1.08 19.43
N GLN A 233 -6.84 -1.07 18.51
CA GLN A 233 -5.56 -0.40 18.75
C GLN A 233 -5.74 1.09 18.97
N ALA A 234 -5.24 1.57 20.10
CA ALA A 234 -5.14 2.98 20.42
C ALA A 234 -4.02 3.63 19.58
N SER A 235 -4.19 4.89 19.17
CA SER A 235 -3.17 5.61 18.41
C SER A 235 -1.82 5.66 19.13
N SER A 236 -1.81 5.75 20.46
CA SER A 236 -0.57 5.74 21.26
C SER A 236 0.17 4.41 21.26
N ALA A 237 -0.51 3.32 20.89
CA ALA A 237 0.09 1.99 20.80
C ALA A 237 0.52 1.64 19.36
N ASP A 238 0.22 2.49 18.37
CA ASP A 238 0.68 2.31 16.98
C ASP A 238 1.99 3.06 16.72
N ALA A 239 2.89 2.44 15.95
CA ALA A 239 4.23 2.98 15.67
C ALA A 239 4.18 4.30 14.87
N PHE A 240 3.09 4.57 14.16
CA PHE A 240 2.87 5.79 13.38
C PHE A 240 1.69 6.62 13.88
N GLY A 241 1.02 6.22 14.97
CA GLY A 241 -0.17 6.89 15.48
C GLY A 241 -1.48 6.52 14.77
N VAL A 242 -1.45 5.54 13.86
CA VAL A 242 -2.60 5.11 13.05
C VAL A 242 -3.42 4.05 13.81
N GLY A 243 -4.05 4.46 14.91
CA GLY A 243 -4.91 3.57 15.71
C GLY A 243 -6.40 3.84 15.49
N ALA A 244 -7.20 2.79 15.32
CA ALA A 244 -8.64 2.90 15.07
C ALA A 244 -9.45 3.27 16.32
N SER A 245 -9.05 2.79 17.49
CA SER A 245 -9.76 2.97 18.78
C SER A 245 -11.26 2.64 18.73
N LEU A 246 -11.62 1.63 17.93
CA LEU A 246 -12.99 1.13 17.76
C LEU A 246 -13.27 -0.04 18.73
N PRO A 247 -14.55 -0.34 19.00
CA PRO A 247 -14.93 -1.60 19.63
C PRO A 247 -14.50 -2.81 18.79
N ALA A 248 -14.33 -3.96 19.45
CA ALA A 248 -14.12 -5.24 18.78
C ALA A 248 -15.22 -5.53 17.74
N TYR A 249 -14.89 -6.35 16.75
CA TYR A 249 -15.79 -6.81 15.73
C TYR A 249 -16.95 -7.59 16.37
N ALA A 250 -18.18 -7.21 16.02
CA ALA A 250 -19.41 -7.80 16.53
C ALA A 250 -20.34 -8.29 15.39
N GLY A 251 -19.82 -8.38 14.17
CA GLY A 251 -20.56 -8.88 13.02
C GLY A 251 -20.55 -10.41 12.92
N ALA A 252 -21.16 -10.93 11.86
CA ALA A 252 -21.16 -12.37 11.59
C ALA A 252 -19.75 -12.90 11.33
N VAL A 253 -19.44 -14.08 11.85
CA VAL A 253 -18.15 -14.75 11.63
C VAL A 253 -18.25 -15.67 10.40
N THR A 254 -18.40 -15.05 9.22
CA THR A 254 -18.42 -15.74 7.93
C THR A 254 -17.36 -15.13 7.01
N ALA A 255 -16.89 -15.89 6.02
CA ALA A 255 -15.85 -15.42 5.10
C ALA A 255 -16.21 -14.06 4.46
N ASP A 256 -17.43 -13.93 3.94
CA ASP A 256 -17.88 -12.69 3.30
C ASP A 256 -17.94 -11.51 4.28
N ALA A 257 -18.46 -11.73 5.50
CA ALA A 257 -18.59 -10.69 6.50
C ALA A 257 -17.21 -10.21 7.01
N LEU A 258 -16.25 -11.13 7.11
CA LEU A 258 -14.87 -10.81 7.49
C LEU A 258 -14.09 -10.15 6.35
N LEU A 259 -14.24 -10.59 5.10
CA LEU A 259 -13.62 -9.90 3.95
C LEU A 259 -14.15 -8.48 3.78
N ALA A 260 -15.46 -8.27 4.01
CA ALA A 260 -16.05 -6.93 4.04
C ALA A 260 -15.46 -6.07 5.17
N GLU A 261 -15.26 -6.64 6.36
CA GLU A 261 -14.64 -5.93 7.47
C GLU A 261 -13.16 -5.62 7.21
N ILE A 262 -12.40 -6.57 6.67
CA ILE A 262 -11.02 -6.37 6.24
C ILE A 262 -10.94 -5.22 5.25
N TYR A 263 -11.87 -5.14 4.29
CA TYR A 263 -11.94 -4.00 3.38
C TYR A 263 -12.14 -2.68 4.12
N ARG A 264 -13.07 -2.60 5.09
CA ARG A 264 -13.29 -1.37 5.90
C ARG A 264 -12.04 -0.98 6.69
N GLN A 265 -11.34 -1.94 7.28
CA GLN A 265 -10.13 -1.65 8.05
C GLN A 265 -8.97 -1.25 7.15
N ARG A 266 -8.74 -1.94 6.02
CA ARG A 266 -7.73 -1.55 5.02
C ARG A 266 -8.01 -0.17 4.43
N ALA A 267 -9.29 0.15 4.22
CA ALA A 267 -9.75 1.44 3.73
C ALA A 267 -9.32 2.62 4.61
N ALA A 268 -9.42 2.43 5.93
CA ALA A 268 -9.08 3.42 6.93
C ALA A 268 -7.58 3.43 7.23
N GLU A 269 -6.99 2.24 7.42
CA GLU A 269 -5.57 2.06 7.76
C GLU A 269 -4.65 2.56 6.65
N LEU A 270 -4.95 2.19 5.40
CA LEU A 270 -4.07 2.42 4.25
C LEU A 270 -4.53 3.64 3.45
N PHE A 271 -5.28 4.56 4.07
CA PHE A 271 -5.76 5.76 3.39
C PHE A 271 -4.58 6.59 2.87
N MET A 272 -4.68 7.04 1.61
CA MET A 272 -3.65 7.79 0.88
C MET A 272 -2.30 7.06 0.65
N THR A 273 -2.26 5.74 0.76
CA THR A 273 -1.05 4.93 0.44
C THR A 273 -1.04 4.38 -1.00
N GLY A 274 -2.09 4.63 -1.79
CA GLY A 274 -2.23 4.12 -3.17
C GLY A 274 -2.78 2.69 -3.28
N LEU A 275 -3.01 1.98 -2.16
CA LEU A 275 -3.44 0.58 -2.18
C LEU A 275 -4.96 0.39 -2.42
N ARG A 276 -5.74 1.48 -2.50
CA ARG A 276 -7.21 1.42 -2.59
C ARG A 276 -7.72 0.71 -3.84
N LEU A 277 -7.19 1.06 -5.01
CA LEU A 277 -7.64 0.52 -6.28
C LEU A 277 -7.45 -1.01 -6.38
N PRO A 278 -6.24 -1.56 -6.12
CA PRO A 278 -6.05 -3.01 -6.14
C PRO A 278 -6.85 -3.73 -5.05
N ASP A 279 -7.01 -3.14 -3.86
CA ASP A 279 -7.85 -3.73 -2.80
C ASP A 279 -9.32 -3.80 -3.19
N SER A 280 -9.84 -2.74 -3.83
CA SER A 280 -11.21 -2.67 -4.33
C SER A 280 -11.49 -3.80 -5.35
N ARG A 281 -10.55 -4.03 -6.29
CA ARG A 281 -10.63 -5.15 -7.24
C ARG A 281 -10.60 -6.50 -6.52
N ARG A 282 -9.60 -6.71 -5.67
CA ARG A 282 -9.31 -7.99 -5.03
C ARG A 282 -10.42 -8.41 -4.06
N LEU A 283 -11.02 -7.46 -3.33
CA LEU A 283 -12.10 -7.69 -2.36
C LEU A 283 -13.50 -7.55 -2.98
N SER A 284 -13.61 -7.72 -4.30
CA SER A 284 -14.88 -7.80 -5.02
C SER A 284 -15.83 -6.63 -4.73
N ARG A 285 -15.28 -5.43 -4.56
CA ARG A 285 -16.11 -4.22 -4.45
C ARG A 285 -16.84 -3.98 -5.76
N PRO A 286 -17.95 -3.22 -5.78
CA PRO A 286 -18.70 -2.95 -7.01
C PRO A 286 -17.80 -2.49 -8.15
N ILE A 287 -17.97 -3.08 -9.34
CA ILE A 287 -17.23 -2.68 -10.54
C ILE A 287 -17.59 -1.25 -10.98
N PRO A 288 -16.68 -0.53 -11.65
CA PRO A 288 -16.99 0.77 -12.23
C PRO A 288 -18.24 0.75 -13.13
N LEU A 289 -18.85 1.92 -13.28
CA LEU A 289 -20.20 2.19 -13.81
C LEU A 289 -21.37 1.71 -12.95
N ALA A 290 -21.18 0.74 -12.05
CA ALA A 290 -22.21 0.36 -11.06
C ALA A 290 -22.19 1.26 -9.81
N LEU A 291 -21.00 1.63 -9.33
CA LEU A 291 -20.82 2.59 -8.23
C LEU A 291 -19.49 3.34 -8.37
N LEU A 292 -19.57 4.61 -8.79
CA LEU A 292 -18.38 5.43 -9.08
C LEU A 292 -17.75 6.05 -7.83
N VAL A 293 -18.37 5.87 -6.65
CA VAL A 293 -17.87 6.40 -5.38
C VAL A 293 -16.56 5.73 -4.96
N GLU A 294 -16.44 4.41 -5.14
CA GLU A 294 -15.28 3.64 -4.69
C GLU A 294 -14.19 3.51 -5.77
N ARG A 295 -14.59 3.42 -7.05
CA ARG A 295 -13.67 3.35 -8.21
C ARG A 295 -14.37 3.72 -9.51
N THR A 296 -13.64 4.38 -10.40
CA THR A 296 -14.12 4.77 -11.74
C THR A 296 -13.55 3.90 -12.86
N ARG A 297 -12.50 3.10 -12.58
CA ARG A 297 -11.90 2.13 -13.50
C ARG A 297 -11.33 0.95 -12.74
N ASN A 298 -11.14 -0.16 -13.43
CA ASN A 298 -10.35 -1.28 -12.91
C ASN A 298 -8.85 -1.02 -13.08
N PHE A 299 -8.40 -0.55 -14.24
CA PHE A 299 -6.99 -0.23 -14.51
C PHE A 299 -6.88 1.12 -15.23
N TYR A 300 -5.71 1.76 -15.18
CA TYR A 300 -5.47 3.00 -15.91
C TYR A 300 -5.21 2.72 -17.40
N PRO A 301 -5.60 3.65 -18.29
CA PRO A 301 -5.20 3.60 -19.69
C PRO A 301 -3.69 3.78 -19.82
N TYR A 302 -3.12 3.30 -20.91
CA TYR A 302 -1.69 3.46 -21.17
C TYR A 302 -1.39 4.91 -21.57
N PRO A 303 -0.28 5.51 -21.08
CA PRO A 303 0.06 6.89 -21.42
C PRO A 303 0.11 7.09 -22.93
N GLN A 304 -0.50 8.16 -23.43
CA GLN A 304 -0.58 8.43 -24.86
C GLN A 304 0.82 8.51 -25.50
N GLN A 305 1.77 9.15 -24.82
CA GLN A 305 3.16 9.22 -25.30
C GLN A 305 3.75 7.83 -25.53
N GLU A 306 3.57 6.92 -24.57
CA GLU A 306 4.11 5.55 -24.66
C GLU A 306 3.50 4.80 -25.85
N ARG A 307 2.19 4.91 -26.07
CA ARG A 307 1.50 4.29 -27.22
C ARG A 307 1.96 4.84 -28.58
N LEU A 308 2.35 6.10 -28.63
CA LEU A 308 2.80 6.73 -29.88
C LEU A 308 4.22 6.32 -30.24
N THR A 309 5.05 5.93 -29.26
CA THR A 309 6.47 5.65 -29.47
C THR A 309 6.83 4.17 -29.38
N ASN A 310 6.04 3.36 -28.68
CA ASN A 310 6.29 1.95 -28.47
C ASN A 310 5.16 1.10 -29.10
N PRO A 311 5.41 0.36 -30.20
CA PRO A 311 4.40 -0.44 -30.86
C PRO A 311 3.95 -1.66 -30.04
N ASN A 312 4.65 -2.00 -28.94
CA ASN A 312 4.33 -3.13 -28.08
C ASN A 312 3.36 -2.78 -26.95
N VAL A 313 2.85 -1.55 -26.91
CA VAL A 313 1.90 -1.13 -25.87
C VAL A 313 0.54 -1.79 -26.12
N PRO A 314 -0.05 -2.46 -25.12
CA PRO A 314 -1.36 -3.09 -25.26
C PRO A 314 -2.47 -2.07 -25.49
N THR A 315 -3.63 -2.58 -25.91
CA THR A 315 -4.87 -1.80 -25.91
C THR A 315 -5.22 -1.32 -24.50
N ASP A 316 -5.81 -0.12 -24.40
CA ASP A 316 -6.28 0.41 -23.12
C ASP A 316 -7.25 -0.57 -22.42
N PRO A 317 -7.13 -0.75 -21.10
CA PRO A 317 -8.09 -1.51 -20.33
C PRO A 317 -9.50 -0.94 -20.44
N ALA A 318 -10.50 -1.83 -20.39
CA ALA A 318 -11.89 -1.43 -20.27
C ALA A 318 -12.16 -0.65 -18.96
N ILE A 319 -13.19 0.19 -18.98
CA ILE A 319 -13.65 0.95 -17.81
C ILE A 319 -14.28 0.00 -16.79
#